data_AF-A0A314ZDD0-F1
#
_entry.id   AF-A0A314ZDD0-F1
#
_cell.length_a   1.000
_cell.length_b   1.000
_cell.length_c   1.000
_cell.angle_alpha   90.00
_cell.angle_beta   90.00
_cell.angle_gamma   90.00
#
_symmetry.space_group_name_H-M   'P 1'
#
loop_
_entity.id
_entity.type
_entity.pdbx_description
1 polymer ?
#
loop_
_entity_poly.entity_id
_entity_poly.type
_entity_poly.pdbx_seq_one_letter_code
_entity_poly.pdbx_strand_id
1 'polypeptide(L)'
;MAIEAWFMDESDEDPRLPHHRNPKELVPLDHLAELGVLYWRLNPKDYENDQQLRNIRETRGYNYMDLLDICPEKLENYEEKLKNFYTEHIHADEEIRYCLEGSGYFDVRDKNDRWIRIWIKAGDLIILPAGIYHRFTLDTSNYVKLMRLFMGEPVWISYNRPQEDHPARKEAEARVVSKPLQKFQGSSAKTQNKIRAMVATEKDPREEVIQAWYMDDSDEDQRLPHHREPKEFVSLDQLTELGVLSWRLDADNYETDEGLKKIREERGYSYMDFCEVSPEKLPNYEEKIKSFFEEHLHTDEEIRYTVAGSGYFDVRDRNEHWIRVWLKKGGLIVLPAGIYHRFTLDTDNYIKAMRLFVGDPVWTPFNRPHDHLPARQEYVKAFVHKETGDHAVDAAA
;
A
#
# COMPACT_ATOMS: atom_id res chain seq x y z
N MET A 1 23.71 3.28 16.25
CA MET A 1 24.48 2.07 15.90
C MET A 1 23.65 1.28 14.91
N ALA A 2 24.28 0.58 13.97
CA ALA A 2 23.56 -0.29 13.05
C ALA A 2 22.96 -1.49 13.80
N ILE A 3 21.88 -2.06 13.27
CA ILE A 3 21.28 -3.28 13.79
C ILE A 3 22.29 -4.44 13.80
N GLU A 4 22.24 -5.28 14.82
CA GLU A 4 23.12 -6.45 14.95
C GLU A 4 22.35 -7.72 14.61
N ALA A 5 22.96 -8.59 13.81
CA ALA A 5 22.45 -9.93 13.53
C ALA A 5 23.57 -10.98 13.56
N TRP A 6 23.25 -12.22 13.88
CA TRP A 6 24.21 -13.34 13.97
C TRP A 6 23.55 -14.69 13.77
N PHE A 7 24.32 -15.69 13.36
CA PHE A 7 23.86 -17.08 13.39
C PHE A 7 23.76 -17.60 14.82
N MET A 8 22.67 -18.31 15.11
CA MET A 8 22.43 -18.88 16.44
C MET A 8 23.21 -20.17 16.68
N ASP A 9 23.57 -20.42 17.93
CA ASP A 9 23.97 -21.75 18.39
C ASP A 9 22.78 -22.73 18.39
N GLU A 10 23.04 -23.99 18.74
CA GLU A 10 22.02 -25.06 18.85
C GLU A 10 21.62 -25.31 20.32
N SER A 11 21.83 -24.33 21.21
CA SER A 11 21.50 -24.47 22.62
C SER A 11 19.99 -24.36 22.87
N ASP A 12 19.47 -25.23 23.74
CA ASP A 12 18.09 -25.20 24.24
C ASP A 12 17.93 -24.35 25.53
N GLU A 13 18.92 -23.50 25.83
CA GLU A 13 18.85 -22.54 26.94
C GLU A 13 17.73 -21.49 26.77
N ASP A 14 17.57 -20.59 27.74
CA ASP A 14 16.54 -19.54 27.72
C ASP A 14 16.58 -18.77 26.39
N PRO A 15 15.50 -18.82 25.57
CA PRO A 15 15.49 -18.27 24.22
C PRO A 15 15.67 -16.74 24.18
N ARG A 16 15.56 -16.06 25.33
CA ARG A 16 15.81 -14.61 25.49
C ARG A 16 17.29 -14.26 25.62
N LEU A 17 18.19 -15.25 25.72
CA LEU A 17 19.64 -15.03 25.71
C LEU A 17 20.13 -14.74 24.28
N PRO A 18 21.33 -14.19 24.07
CA PRO A 18 21.80 -13.90 22.71
C PRO A 18 22.00 -15.13 21.82
N HIS A 19 22.30 -16.32 22.36
CA HIS A 19 22.58 -17.54 21.58
C HIS A 19 23.65 -17.35 20.49
N HIS A 20 24.78 -16.71 20.83
CA HIS A 20 25.89 -16.59 19.89
C HIS A 20 26.62 -17.92 19.73
N ARG A 21 26.92 -18.31 18.49
CA ARG A 21 27.93 -19.34 18.22
C ARG A 21 29.29 -18.98 18.85
N ASN A 22 30.12 -20.00 19.07
CA ASN A 22 31.50 -19.83 19.49
C ASN A 22 32.45 -20.39 18.41
N PRO A 23 33.17 -19.55 17.65
CA PRO A 23 33.22 -18.08 17.75
C PRO A 23 31.95 -17.38 17.23
N LYS A 24 31.74 -16.12 17.64
CA LYS A 24 30.58 -15.32 17.21
C LYS A 24 30.58 -15.16 15.68
N GLU A 25 29.47 -15.56 15.06
CA GLU A 25 29.29 -15.49 13.60
C GLU A 25 28.27 -14.39 13.27
N LEU A 26 28.76 -13.16 13.06
CA LEU A 26 27.93 -12.01 12.71
C LEU A 26 27.38 -12.11 11.29
N VAL A 27 26.16 -11.64 11.10
CA VAL A 27 25.48 -11.56 9.81
C VAL A 27 25.43 -10.09 9.36
N PRO A 28 26.02 -9.74 8.21
CA PRO A 28 25.94 -8.38 7.69
C PRO A 28 24.55 -8.06 7.14
N LEU A 29 24.17 -6.78 7.15
CA LEU A 29 22.90 -6.30 6.60
C LEU A 29 22.63 -6.75 5.17
N ASP A 30 23.66 -6.81 4.32
CA ASP A 30 23.54 -7.29 2.95
C ASP A 30 23.02 -8.74 2.87
N HIS A 31 23.39 -9.58 3.83
CA HIS A 31 22.91 -10.95 3.91
C HIS A 31 21.44 -11.01 4.31
N LEU A 32 21.00 -10.13 5.21
CA LEU A 32 19.58 -10.00 5.55
C LEU A 32 18.76 -9.50 4.35
N ALA A 33 19.29 -8.52 3.61
CA ALA A 33 18.67 -8.01 2.39
C ALA A 33 18.55 -9.09 1.30
N GLU A 34 19.52 -10.00 1.19
CA GLU A 34 19.43 -11.18 0.30
C GLU A 34 18.31 -12.17 0.69
N LEU A 35 17.85 -12.12 1.94
CA LEU A 35 16.67 -12.86 2.42
C LEU A 35 15.38 -12.04 2.28
N GLY A 36 15.46 -10.83 1.72
CA GLY A 36 14.34 -9.90 1.58
C GLY A 36 14.01 -9.12 2.85
N VAL A 37 14.81 -9.25 3.93
CA VAL A 37 14.62 -8.49 5.16
C VAL A 37 15.13 -7.07 4.95
N LEU A 38 14.25 -6.08 5.13
CA LEU A 38 14.59 -4.66 4.96
C LEU A 38 14.74 -3.98 6.32
N TYR A 39 15.57 -2.93 6.35
CA TYR A 39 15.94 -2.23 7.59
C TYR A 39 16.09 -0.72 7.39
N TRP A 40 15.56 0.04 8.35
CA TRP A 40 15.83 1.46 8.50
C TRP A 40 16.11 1.83 9.96
N ARG A 41 16.97 2.83 10.13
CA ARG A 41 17.18 3.50 11.42
C ARG A 41 16.45 4.84 11.40
N LEU A 42 15.53 5.03 12.34
CA LEU A 42 14.65 6.19 12.45
C LEU A 42 14.76 6.84 13.83
N ASN A 43 14.10 7.99 14.03
CA ASN A 43 14.01 8.64 15.34
C ASN A 43 12.76 8.18 16.10
N PRO A 44 12.88 7.31 17.13
CA PRO A 44 11.71 6.75 17.82
C PRO A 44 11.01 7.78 18.72
N LYS A 45 11.63 8.92 19.00
CA LYS A 45 11.03 9.98 19.84
C LYS A 45 10.16 10.94 19.07
N ASP A 46 10.25 10.93 17.74
CA ASP A 46 9.54 11.84 16.85
C ASP A 46 8.86 11.07 15.72
N TYR A 47 8.43 9.83 16.00
CA TYR A 47 7.85 8.94 14.98
C TYR A 47 6.60 9.55 14.32
N GLU A 48 5.87 10.42 15.02
CA GLU A 48 4.67 11.09 14.50
C GLU A 48 5.03 12.10 13.39
N ASN A 49 6.20 12.74 13.49
CA ASN A 49 6.65 13.75 12.53
C ASN A 49 7.80 13.28 11.64
N ASP A 50 8.27 12.03 11.79
CA ASP A 50 9.42 11.49 11.06
C ASP A 50 9.10 11.38 9.56
N GLN A 51 9.74 12.24 8.76
CA GLN A 51 9.56 12.26 7.31
C GLN A 51 10.03 10.96 6.64
N GLN A 52 11.05 10.30 7.19
CA GLN A 52 11.54 9.06 6.63
C GLN A 52 10.56 7.93 6.90
N LEU A 53 9.92 7.88 8.08
CA LEU A 53 8.82 6.95 8.35
C LEU A 53 7.64 7.19 7.39
N ARG A 54 7.24 8.45 7.19
CA ARG A 54 6.19 8.80 6.21
C ARG A 54 6.53 8.28 4.81
N ASN A 55 7.73 8.60 4.33
CA ASN A 55 8.17 8.15 3.00
C ASN A 55 8.15 6.62 2.88
N ILE A 56 8.58 5.88 3.91
CA ILE A 56 8.56 4.42 3.91
C ILE A 56 7.11 3.90 3.83
N ARG A 57 6.22 4.49 4.63
CA ARG A 57 4.80 4.13 4.65
C ARG A 57 4.13 4.40 3.32
N GLU A 58 4.36 5.57 2.74
CA GLU A 58 3.83 5.97 1.43
C GLU A 58 4.35 5.04 0.33
N THR A 59 5.67 4.90 0.22
CA THR A 59 6.33 4.08 -0.81
C THR A 59 5.89 2.61 -0.77
N ARG A 60 5.55 2.10 0.41
CA ARG A 60 5.19 0.69 0.62
C ARG A 60 3.72 0.44 0.91
N GLY A 61 2.87 1.47 0.85
CA GLY A 61 1.42 1.35 1.03
C GLY A 61 0.98 1.03 2.47
N TYR A 62 1.79 1.37 3.48
CA TYR A 62 1.47 1.11 4.89
C TYR A 62 0.49 2.15 5.46
N ASN A 63 -0.80 1.95 5.15
CA ASN A 63 -1.88 2.87 5.45
C ASN A 63 -2.55 2.62 6.82
N TYR A 64 -2.27 1.49 7.49
CA TYR A 64 -2.70 1.22 8.86
C TYR A 64 -1.49 1.14 9.81
N MET A 65 -1.68 1.62 11.04
CA MET A 65 -0.74 1.42 12.12
C MET A 65 -1.45 1.26 13.47
N ASP A 66 -0.82 0.55 14.38
CA ASP A 66 -1.14 0.60 15.80
C ASP A 66 0.12 0.46 16.66
N LEU A 67 -0.06 0.52 17.98
CA LEU A 67 1.00 0.35 18.96
C LEU A 67 0.78 -0.92 19.77
N LEU A 68 1.86 -1.67 20.00
CA LEU A 68 1.88 -2.88 20.81
C LEU A 68 2.97 -2.76 21.88
N ASP A 69 2.53 -2.73 23.14
CA ASP A 69 3.40 -2.82 24.32
C ASP A 69 3.47 -4.29 24.76
N ILE A 70 4.67 -4.89 24.72
CA ILE A 70 4.91 -6.26 25.16
C ILE A 70 5.71 -6.21 26.46
N CYS A 71 5.00 -6.35 27.58
CA CYS A 71 5.57 -6.67 28.89
C CYS A 71 4.52 -7.42 29.74
N PRO A 72 4.94 -8.12 30.82
CA PRO A 72 4.03 -8.92 31.64
C PRO A 72 2.80 -8.17 32.15
N GLU A 73 2.94 -6.87 32.44
CA GLU A 73 1.89 -6.06 33.05
C GLU A 73 0.91 -5.44 32.04
N LYS A 74 1.30 -5.31 30.77
CA LYS A 74 0.53 -4.54 29.77
C LYS A 74 -0.10 -5.40 28.69
N LEU A 75 0.42 -6.61 28.45
CA LEU A 75 -0.07 -7.47 27.38
C LEU A 75 -1.02 -8.55 27.94
N GLU A 76 -2.29 -8.46 27.57
CA GLU A 76 -3.25 -9.52 27.88
C GLU A 76 -2.83 -10.86 27.25
N ASN A 77 -3.00 -11.95 28.02
CA ASN A 77 -2.55 -13.30 27.66
C ASN A 77 -1.05 -13.35 27.31
N TYR A 78 -0.23 -12.58 28.03
CA TYR A 78 1.21 -12.42 27.81
C TYR A 78 1.96 -13.72 27.48
N GLU A 79 1.84 -14.74 28.35
CA GLU A 79 2.56 -16.01 28.18
C GLU A 79 2.13 -16.78 26.91
N GLU A 80 0.83 -16.80 26.63
CA GLU A 80 0.30 -17.46 25.43
C GLU A 80 0.72 -16.72 24.16
N LYS A 81 0.66 -15.38 24.18
CA LYS A 81 1.11 -14.55 23.05
C LYS A 81 2.61 -14.70 22.79
N LEU A 82 3.44 -14.69 23.83
CA LEU A 82 4.88 -14.93 23.67
C LEU A 82 5.16 -16.32 23.09
N LYS A 83 4.44 -17.35 23.56
CA LYS A 83 4.55 -18.69 22.99
C LYS A 83 4.16 -18.72 21.51
N ASN A 84 3.11 -18.01 21.12
CA ASN A 84 2.66 -17.92 19.73
C ASN A 84 3.67 -17.16 18.87
N PHE A 85 4.16 -16.01 19.34
CA PHE A 85 5.20 -15.23 18.65
C PHE A 85 6.49 -16.03 18.47
N TYR A 86 6.86 -16.86 19.44
CA TYR A 86 8.10 -17.66 19.39
C TYR A 86 7.96 -18.98 18.62
N THR A 87 6.74 -19.45 18.39
CA THR A 87 6.50 -20.63 17.54
C THR A 87 6.87 -20.25 16.10
N GLU A 88 7.73 -21.03 15.44
CA GLU A 88 8.16 -20.73 14.06
C GLU A 88 6.96 -20.72 13.09
N HIS A 89 6.77 -19.59 12.39
CA HIS A 89 5.63 -19.37 11.51
C HIS A 89 5.99 -18.51 10.28
N ILE A 90 5.01 -18.40 9.37
CA ILE A 90 5.00 -17.44 8.27
C ILE A 90 3.73 -16.57 8.34
N HIS A 91 3.78 -15.46 7.62
CA HIS A 91 2.62 -14.64 7.26
C HIS A 91 2.45 -14.61 5.73
N ALA A 92 1.21 -14.43 5.28
CA ALA A 92 0.89 -14.23 3.87
C ALA A 92 1.32 -12.85 3.37
N ASP A 93 1.41 -11.88 4.28
CA ASP A 93 1.83 -10.50 4.05
C ASP A 93 3.17 -10.20 4.74
N GLU A 94 3.71 -9.00 4.50
CA GLU A 94 4.91 -8.52 5.20
C GLU A 94 4.63 -8.32 6.71
N GLU A 95 5.60 -8.69 7.55
CA GLU A 95 5.58 -8.36 8.98
C GLU A 95 6.47 -7.12 9.23
N ILE A 96 5.82 -5.98 9.51
CA ILE A 96 6.48 -4.69 9.69
C ILE A 96 6.46 -4.26 11.16
N ARG A 97 7.64 -3.98 11.72
CA ARG A 97 7.81 -3.63 13.13
C ARG A 97 8.80 -2.49 13.31
N TYR A 98 8.33 -1.39 13.87
CA TYR A 98 9.16 -0.26 14.27
C TYR A 98 9.31 -0.22 15.78
N CYS A 99 10.51 -0.46 16.28
CA CYS A 99 10.80 -0.44 17.71
C CYS A 99 10.86 1.00 18.22
N LEU A 100 9.93 1.38 19.10
CA LEU A 100 9.87 2.70 19.72
C LEU A 100 10.62 2.72 21.06
N GLU A 101 10.45 1.67 21.87
CA GLU A 101 11.08 1.53 23.20
C GLU A 101 11.48 0.07 23.44
N GLY A 102 12.44 -0.16 24.34
CA GLY A 102 12.91 -1.51 24.69
C GLY A 102 13.68 -2.22 23.56
N SER A 103 13.65 -3.56 23.58
CA SER A 103 14.35 -4.41 22.62
C SER A 103 13.84 -5.86 22.60
N GLY A 104 14.15 -6.56 21.51
CA GLY A 104 13.77 -7.96 21.31
C GLY A 104 14.48 -8.59 20.12
N TYR A 105 14.26 -9.88 19.91
CA TYR A 105 14.86 -10.66 18.83
C TYR A 105 13.82 -11.10 17.82
N PHE A 106 14.12 -10.87 16.55
CA PHE A 106 13.50 -11.57 15.44
C PHE A 106 14.47 -12.63 14.93
N ASP A 107 14.06 -13.88 14.94
CA ASP A 107 14.83 -14.96 14.32
C ASP A 107 14.23 -15.26 12.94
N VAL A 108 15.06 -15.36 11.91
CA VAL A 108 14.67 -15.68 10.54
C VAL A 108 15.48 -16.86 10.01
N ARG A 109 14.88 -17.68 9.13
CA ARG A 109 15.61 -18.76 8.42
C ARG A 109 16.40 -18.20 7.24
N ASP A 110 17.65 -18.62 7.12
CA ASP A 110 18.47 -18.37 5.93
C ASP A 110 18.17 -19.39 4.81
N LYS A 111 18.87 -19.25 3.68
CA LYS A 111 18.72 -20.12 2.50
C LYS A 111 19.07 -21.60 2.76
N ASN A 112 19.81 -21.88 3.84
CA ASN A 112 20.20 -23.23 4.25
C ASN A 112 19.40 -23.68 5.48
N ASP A 113 18.26 -23.03 5.77
CA ASP A 113 17.39 -23.31 6.90
C ASP A 113 18.06 -23.14 8.27
N ARG A 114 19.06 -22.27 8.37
CA ARG A 114 19.76 -21.92 9.63
C ARG A 114 19.13 -20.68 10.26
N TRP A 115 19.08 -20.63 11.59
CA TRP A 115 18.59 -19.47 12.31
C TRP A 115 19.58 -18.31 12.30
N ILE A 116 19.11 -17.15 11.87
CA ILE A 116 19.75 -15.85 12.06
C ILE A 116 18.91 -15.06 13.07
N ARG A 117 19.53 -14.65 14.16
CA ARG A 117 18.93 -13.76 15.16
C ARG A 117 19.24 -12.31 14.83
N ILE A 118 18.21 -11.47 14.83
CA ILE A 118 18.26 -10.03 14.57
C ILE A 118 17.83 -9.31 15.84
N TRP A 119 18.71 -8.49 16.42
CA TRP A 119 18.42 -7.74 17.64
C TRP A 119 17.90 -6.34 17.33
N ILE A 120 16.60 -6.12 17.55
CA ILE A 120 15.97 -4.82 17.36
C ILE A 120 15.98 -4.02 18.67
N LYS A 121 16.21 -2.71 18.57
CA LYS A 121 16.16 -1.75 19.67
C LYS A 121 15.40 -0.50 19.24
N ALA A 122 15.05 0.35 20.19
CA ALA A 122 14.45 1.66 19.93
C ALA A 122 15.15 2.39 18.76
N GLY A 123 14.38 2.75 17.73
CA GLY A 123 14.81 3.37 16.48
C GLY A 123 15.01 2.40 15.30
N ASP A 124 14.89 1.10 15.50
CA ASP A 124 15.01 0.11 14.42
C ASP A 124 13.63 -0.24 13.84
N LEU A 125 13.46 0.02 12.54
CA LEU A 125 12.35 -0.48 11.73
C LEU A 125 12.85 -1.67 10.91
N ILE A 126 12.17 -2.80 11.04
CA ILE A 126 12.40 -4.00 10.23
C ILE A 126 11.15 -4.39 9.44
N ILE A 127 11.38 -5.02 8.29
CA ILE A 127 10.34 -5.57 7.43
C ILE A 127 10.74 -7.00 7.09
N LEU A 128 9.95 -7.95 7.56
CA LEU A 128 10.10 -9.36 7.19
C LEU A 128 9.21 -9.63 5.97
N PRO A 129 9.76 -10.19 4.88
CA PRO A 129 8.98 -10.41 3.67
C PRO A 129 7.94 -11.52 3.89
N ALA A 130 6.81 -11.41 3.19
CA ALA A 130 5.80 -12.47 3.13
C ALA A 130 6.43 -13.84 2.86
N GLY A 131 5.97 -14.88 3.59
CA GLY A 131 6.42 -16.25 3.42
C GLY A 131 7.79 -16.61 4.03
N ILE A 132 8.50 -15.67 4.67
CA ILE A 132 9.73 -16.01 5.41
C ILE A 132 9.38 -16.73 6.71
N TYR A 133 10.06 -17.85 7.00
CA TYR A 133 9.99 -18.47 8.32
C TYR A 133 10.69 -17.59 9.33
N HIS A 134 9.94 -17.21 10.37
CA HIS A 134 10.45 -16.38 11.43
C HIS A 134 9.75 -16.67 12.76
N ARG A 135 10.29 -16.06 13.81
CA ARG A 135 9.70 -16.01 15.16
C ARG A 135 10.21 -14.77 15.89
N PHE A 136 9.50 -14.38 16.94
CA PHE A 136 9.87 -13.27 17.81
C PHE A 136 9.98 -13.71 19.26
N THR A 137 10.95 -13.16 19.99
CA THR A 137 11.04 -13.26 21.44
C THR A 137 11.57 -11.95 22.04
N LEU A 138 11.21 -11.67 23.28
CA LEU A 138 11.87 -10.61 24.05
C LEU A 138 13.33 -11.00 24.31
N ASP A 139 14.18 -10.01 24.57
CA ASP A 139 15.44 -10.28 25.25
C ASP A 139 15.25 -10.27 26.78
N THR A 140 16.33 -10.45 27.53
CA THR A 140 16.29 -10.51 29.00
C THR A 140 15.78 -9.22 29.68
N SER A 141 15.60 -8.11 28.97
CA SER A 141 14.96 -6.90 29.50
C SER A 141 13.44 -7.02 29.64
N ASN A 142 12.81 -8.01 28.99
CA ASN A 142 11.37 -8.30 29.02
C ASN A 142 10.47 -7.11 28.66
N TYR A 143 10.95 -6.19 27.83
CA TYR A 143 10.14 -5.06 27.37
C TYR A 143 10.47 -4.67 25.93
N VAL A 144 9.43 -4.57 25.11
CA VAL A 144 9.50 -3.84 23.84
C VAL A 144 8.19 -3.11 23.60
N LYS A 145 8.28 -1.94 22.97
CA LYS A 145 7.15 -1.22 22.40
C LYS A 145 7.35 -1.10 20.90
N LEU A 146 6.41 -1.65 20.16
CA LEU A 146 6.45 -1.73 18.70
C LEU A 146 5.32 -0.91 18.12
N MET A 147 5.62 -0.06 17.15
CA MET A 147 4.62 0.33 16.16
C MET A 147 4.54 -0.78 15.12
N ARG A 148 3.32 -1.29 14.89
CA ARG A 148 3.04 -2.27 13.84
C ARG A 148 2.42 -1.54 12.66
N LEU A 149 2.88 -1.84 11.46
CA LEU A 149 2.39 -1.21 10.23
C LEU A 149 1.83 -2.28 9.29
N PHE A 150 0.80 -1.94 8.52
CA PHE A 150 0.11 -2.87 7.60
C PHE A 150 -0.31 -2.18 6.31
N MET A 151 -0.39 -2.99 5.26
CA MET A 151 -1.15 -2.66 4.06
C MET A 151 -2.61 -3.05 4.31
N GLY A 152 -3.50 -2.08 4.47
CA GLY A 152 -4.91 -2.31 4.76
C GLY A 152 -5.18 -2.67 6.22
N GLU A 153 -6.40 -3.17 6.49
CA GLU A 153 -6.75 -3.67 7.82
C GLU A 153 -5.86 -4.87 8.19
N PRO A 154 -5.42 -4.96 9.46
CA PRO A 154 -4.42 -5.94 9.83
C PRO A 154 -4.99 -7.37 9.85
N VAL A 155 -4.37 -8.26 9.07
CA VAL A 155 -4.61 -9.71 9.13
C VAL A 155 -3.52 -10.37 9.96
N TRP A 156 -3.90 -10.89 11.13
CA TRP A 156 -2.96 -11.44 12.13
C TRP A 156 -2.71 -12.95 12.00
N ILE A 157 -3.06 -13.54 10.86
CA ILE A 157 -3.02 -14.99 10.71
C ILE A 157 -1.58 -15.45 10.53
N SER A 158 -1.05 -16.15 11.53
CA SER A 158 0.22 -16.86 11.47
C SER A 158 -0.02 -18.30 11.06
N TYR A 159 0.82 -18.82 10.16
CA TYR A 159 0.81 -20.22 9.77
C TYR A 159 2.06 -20.91 10.29
N ASN A 160 1.91 -21.73 11.33
CA ASN A 160 3.02 -22.46 11.93
C ASN A 160 3.64 -23.42 10.91
N ARG A 161 4.97 -23.53 10.92
CA ARG A 161 5.70 -24.49 10.08
C ARG A 161 5.21 -25.93 10.32
N PRO A 162 5.05 -26.78 9.29
CA PRO A 162 5.38 -26.64 7.86
C PRO A 162 4.31 -25.95 7.01
N GLN A 163 4.72 -25.21 5.98
CA GLN A 163 3.89 -24.39 5.09
C GLN A 163 4.48 -24.27 3.67
N GLU A 164 5.24 -25.27 3.20
CA GLU A 164 5.91 -25.20 1.89
C GLU A 164 4.93 -25.12 0.72
N ASP A 165 3.67 -25.54 0.93
CA ASP A 165 2.62 -25.41 -0.08
C ASP A 165 1.93 -24.06 -0.11
N HIS A 166 2.13 -23.21 0.91
CA HIS A 166 1.49 -21.91 1.02
C HIS A 166 1.97 -20.97 -0.09
N PRO A 167 1.08 -20.23 -0.77
CA PRO A 167 1.46 -19.36 -1.90
C PRO A 167 2.58 -18.37 -1.55
N ALA A 168 2.46 -17.66 -0.44
CA ALA A 168 3.50 -16.72 0.01
C ALA A 168 4.86 -17.40 0.26
N ARG A 169 4.86 -18.67 0.70
CA ARG A 169 6.10 -19.43 0.93
C ARG A 169 6.76 -19.81 -0.38
N LYS A 170 5.98 -20.31 -1.35
CA LYS A 170 6.46 -20.61 -2.71
C LYS A 170 7.04 -19.36 -3.39
N GLU A 171 6.41 -18.20 -3.22
CA GLU A 171 6.95 -16.93 -3.70
C GLU A 171 8.25 -16.54 -3.02
N ALA A 172 8.35 -16.66 -1.69
CA ALA A 172 9.57 -16.36 -0.94
C ALA A 172 10.75 -17.22 -1.44
N GLU A 173 10.52 -18.51 -1.68
CA GLU A 173 11.54 -19.41 -2.24
C GLU A 173 11.95 -19.00 -3.67
N ALA A 174 10.99 -18.61 -4.52
CA ALA A 174 11.29 -18.13 -5.86
C ALA A 174 12.10 -16.81 -5.87
N ARG A 175 11.84 -15.90 -4.92
CA ARG A 175 12.60 -14.64 -4.74
C ARG A 175 14.06 -14.90 -4.39
N VAL A 176 14.32 -15.93 -3.59
CA VAL A 176 15.69 -16.34 -3.21
C VAL A 176 16.49 -16.94 -4.38
N VAL A 177 15.79 -17.57 -5.33
CA VAL A 177 16.39 -18.22 -6.52
C VAL A 177 16.67 -17.22 -7.67
N SER A 178 15.92 -16.11 -7.73
CA SER A 178 16.18 -15.00 -8.67
C SER A 178 17.21 -14.02 -8.10
N LYS A 179 18.11 -13.50 -8.95
CA LYS A 179 19.26 -12.66 -8.53
C LYS A 179 18.83 -11.45 -7.68
N PRO A 180 19.65 -11.02 -6.69
CA PRO A 180 19.26 -10.05 -5.67
C PRO A 180 19.06 -8.63 -6.23
N LEU A 181 18.01 -7.98 -5.73
CA LEU A 181 17.79 -6.52 -5.84
C LEU A 181 19.01 -5.75 -5.32
N GLN A 182 19.38 -4.67 -6.02
CA GLN A 182 20.57 -3.87 -5.75
C GLN A 182 20.58 -3.26 -4.34
N LYS A 183 21.76 -3.33 -3.71
CA LYS A 183 22.12 -2.76 -2.41
C LYS A 183 22.04 -1.22 -2.42
N PHE A 184 21.48 -0.63 -1.37
CA PHE A 184 21.87 0.73 -0.95
C PHE A 184 21.78 0.92 0.57
N GLN A 185 22.95 1.19 1.20
CA GLN A 185 23.13 2.23 2.23
C GLN A 185 24.64 2.49 2.45
N GLY A 186 25.06 3.76 2.28
CA GLY A 186 26.36 4.27 2.78
C GLY A 186 27.09 5.33 1.93
N SER A 187 26.93 6.62 2.30
CA SER A 187 27.93 7.72 2.24
C SER A 187 27.76 8.97 1.33
N SER A 188 27.87 10.13 2.02
CA SER A 188 28.30 11.50 1.66
C SER A 188 27.45 12.45 0.80
N ALA A 189 27.38 13.71 1.27
CA ALA A 189 26.63 14.84 0.71
C ALA A 189 27.04 15.28 -0.71
N LYS A 190 28.23 14.91 -1.21
CA LYS A 190 28.61 15.19 -2.61
C LYS A 190 27.89 14.28 -3.61
N THR A 191 27.36 13.15 -3.16
CA THR A 191 26.54 12.25 -3.97
C THR A 191 25.08 12.74 -4.05
N GLN A 192 24.60 13.55 -3.09
CA GLN A 192 23.22 14.05 -3.05
C GLN A 192 22.83 14.87 -4.29
N ASN A 193 23.76 15.67 -4.85
CA ASN A 193 23.49 16.45 -6.06
C ASN A 193 23.52 15.62 -7.35
N LYS A 194 24.16 14.44 -7.34
CA LYS A 194 24.12 13.49 -8.46
C LYS A 194 22.91 12.55 -8.35
N ILE A 195 22.50 12.21 -7.13
CA ILE A 195 21.30 11.45 -6.80
C ILE A 195 20.03 12.23 -7.16
N ARG A 196 20.00 13.56 -6.99
CA ARG A 196 18.88 14.41 -7.45
C ARG A 196 18.62 14.32 -8.97
N ALA A 197 19.62 13.92 -9.75
CA ALA A 197 19.53 13.73 -11.19
C ALA A 197 19.38 12.25 -11.62
N MET A 198 19.47 11.28 -10.70
CA MET A 198 19.42 9.83 -10.98
C MET A 198 18.30 9.08 -10.23
N VAL A 199 17.51 9.77 -9.39
CA VAL A 199 16.25 9.28 -8.77
C VAL A 199 15.03 9.57 -9.66
N ALA A 200 15.24 10.10 -10.87
CA ALA A 200 14.23 9.98 -11.91
C ALA A 200 14.34 8.56 -12.50
N THR A 201 13.22 7.84 -12.51
CA THR A 201 12.92 6.62 -13.30
C THR A 201 13.06 5.23 -12.65
N GLU A 202 12.47 4.98 -11.48
CA GLU A 202 11.58 3.81 -11.43
C GLU A 202 10.17 4.35 -11.39
N LYS A 203 9.60 4.44 -12.60
CA LYS A 203 8.25 4.94 -12.83
C LYS A 203 7.30 3.91 -12.25
N ASP A 204 6.34 4.32 -11.42
CA ASP A 204 5.29 3.42 -10.97
C ASP A 204 4.69 2.76 -12.22
N PRO A 205 4.67 1.43 -12.33
CA PRO A 205 4.21 0.76 -13.55
C PRO A 205 2.77 1.14 -13.90
N ARG A 206 1.95 1.52 -12.91
CA ARG A 206 0.60 2.05 -13.13
C ARG A 206 0.59 3.32 -13.97
N GLU A 207 1.66 4.13 -13.96
CA GLU A 207 1.77 5.33 -14.79
C GLU A 207 1.80 5.07 -16.29
N GLU A 208 2.00 3.82 -16.73
CA GLU A 208 1.82 3.43 -18.13
C GLU A 208 0.35 3.49 -18.55
N VAL A 209 -0.54 3.12 -17.62
CA VAL A 209 -1.97 2.90 -17.88
C VAL A 209 -2.88 3.93 -17.21
N ILE A 210 -2.37 4.69 -16.23
CA ILE A 210 -3.09 5.71 -15.47
C ILE A 210 -2.21 6.94 -15.26
N GLN A 211 -2.68 8.12 -15.63
CA GLN A 211 -2.01 9.39 -15.33
C GLN A 211 -3.03 10.40 -14.83
N ALA A 212 -2.67 11.28 -13.91
CA ALA A 212 -3.59 12.29 -13.40
C ALA A 212 -2.97 13.69 -13.32
N TRP A 213 -3.80 14.72 -13.45
CA TRP A 213 -3.38 16.12 -13.39
C TRP A 213 -4.55 17.04 -13.01
N TYR A 214 -4.25 18.22 -12.49
CA TYR A 214 -5.25 19.26 -12.30
C TYR A 214 -5.65 19.88 -13.64
N MET A 215 -6.94 20.16 -13.77
CA MET A 215 -7.52 20.74 -14.98
C MET A 215 -7.36 22.26 -15.03
N ASP A 216 -7.21 22.80 -16.24
CA ASP A 216 -7.47 24.22 -16.51
C ASP A 216 -8.96 24.56 -16.40
N ASP A 217 -9.28 25.86 -16.47
CA ASP A 217 -10.65 26.37 -16.41
C ASP A 217 -11.26 26.63 -17.81
N SER A 218 -10.70 26.01 -18.86
CA SER A 218 -11.16 26.18 -20.24
C SER A 218 -12.52 25.52 -20.49
N ASP A 219 -13.35 26.14 -21.33
CA ASP A 219 -14.62 25.60 -21.83
C ASP A 219 -14.48 24.92 -23.21
N GLU A 220 -13.25 24.65 -23.64
CA GLU A 220 -12.96 23.85 -24.84
C GLU A 220 -13.51 22.41 -24.76
N ASP A 221 -13.37 21.65 -25.85
CA ASP A 221 -13.87 20.27 -25.95
C ASP A 221 -13.35 19.42 -24.77
N GLN A 222 -14.29 18.96 -23.93
CA GLN A 222 -14.03 18.15 -22.73
C GLN A 222 -13.13 16.92 -22.95
N ARG A 223 -13.02 16.43 -24.19
CA ARG A 223 -12.18 15.29 -24.58
C ARG A 223 -10.71 15.64 -24.75
N LEU A 224 -10.34 16.91 -24.72
CA LEU A 224 -8.95 17.38 -24.73
C LEU A 224 -8.29 17.13 -23.38
N PRO A 225 -6.95 17.13 -23.25
CA PRO A 225 -6.32 16.90 -21.94
C PRO A 225 -6.63 17.95 -20.86
N HIS A 226 -6.91 19.20 -21.21
CA HIS A 226 -7.15 20.30 -20.26
C HIS A 226 -6.07 20.46 -19.18
N HIS A 227 -4.79 20.51 -19.57
CA HIS A 227 -3.73 20.74 -18.60
C HIS A 227 -3.67 22.22 -18.17
N ARG A 228 -3.49 22.47 -16.87
CA ARG A 228 -3.03 23.79 -16.40
C ARG A 228 -1.69 24.17 -17.03
N GLU A 229 -1.42 25.47 -17.06
CA GLU A 229 -0.11 26.01 -17.43
C GLU A 229 0.51 26.77 -16.25
N PRO A 230 1.61 26.25 -15.65
CA PRO A 230 2.33 25.03 -16.02
C PRO A 230 1.56 23.74 -15.69
N LYS A 231 1.89 22.65 -16.38
CA LYS A 231 1.30 21.33 -16.11
C LYS A 231 1.47 20.93 -14.65
N GLU A 232 0.38 20.55 -14.02
CA GLU A 232 0.32 20.16 -12.62
C GLU A 232 -0.17 18.71 -12.50
N PHE A 233 0.76 17.75 -12.56
CA PHE A 233 0.44 16.33 -12.42
C PHE A 233 0.09 15.98 -10.98
N VAL A 234 -0.82 15.02 -10.83
CA VAL A 234 -1.27 14.45 -9.56
C VAL A 234 -0.73 13.03 -9.47
N SER A 235 -0.11 12.68 -8.35
CA SER A 235 0.39 11.32 -8.11
C SER A 235 -0.75 10.35 -7.81
N LEU A 236 -0.52 9.05 -8.04
CA LEU A 236 -1.51 8.03 -7.70
C LEU A 236 -1.75 7.92 -6.18
N ASP A 237 -0.79 8.36 -5.36
CA ASP A 237 -0.95 8.45 -3.90
C ASP A 237 -1.89 9.59 -3.51
N GLN A 238 -1.80 10.75 -4.20
CA GLN A 238 -2.76 11.84 -4.02
C GLN A 238 -4.19 11.45 -4.42
N LEU A 239 -4.35 10.59 -5.44
CA LEU A 239 -5.66 9.98 -5.74
C LEU A 239 -6.11 9.03 -4.64
N THR A 240 -5.19 8.21 -4.09
CA THR A 240 -5.48 7.29 -2.98
C THR A 240 -5.92 8.03 -1.72
N GLU A 241 -5.38 9.22 -1.48
CA GLU A 241 -5.81 10.13 -0.40
C GLU A 241 -7.26 10.63 -0.53
N LEU A 242 -7.83 10.57 -1.73
CA LEU A 242 -9.25 10.82 -2.03
C LEU A 242 -10.06 9.51 -2.05
N GLY A 243 -9.46 8.39 -1.64
CA GLY A 243 -10.07 7.06 -1.69
C GLY A 243 -10.11 6.42 -3.08
N VAL A 244 -9.53 7.06 -4.11
CA VAL A 244 -9.46 6.53 -5.47
C VAL A 244 -8.35 5.48 -5.55
N LEU A 245 -8.70 4.22 -5.75
CA LEU A 245 -7.74 3.13 -5.85
C LEU A 245 -7.45 2.78 -7.31
N SER A 246 -6.23 2.28 -7.57
CA SER A 246 -5.81 1.97 -8.93
C SER A 246 -4.80 0.83 -9.03
N TRP A 247 -4.93 0.04 -10.09
CA TRP A 247 -4.06 -1.09 -10.42
C TRP A 247 -3.71 -1.12 -11.91
N ARG A 248 -2.59 -1.78 -12.21
CA ARG A 248 -2.22 -2.20 -13.57
C ARG A 248 -2.36 -3.72 -13.66
N LEU A 249 -3.08 -4.17 -14.68
CA LEU A 249 -3.44 -5.57 -14.91
C LEU A 249 -3.18 -5.96 -16.37
N ASP A 250 -3.23 -7.26 -16.65
CA ASP A 250 -3.08 -7.78 -18.00
C ASP A 250 -4.43 -7.82 -18.72
N ALA A 251 -4.73 -6.75 -19.46
CA ALA A 251 -5.98 -6.62 -20.20
C ALA A 251 -6.11 -7.59 -21.37
N ASP A 252 -5.03 -8.20 -21.84
CA ASP A 252 -5.10 -9.21 -22.90
C ASP A 252 -5.51 -10.58 -22.36
N ASN A 253 -5.31 -10.83 -21.06
CA ASN A 253 -5.61 -12.09 -20.40
C ASN A 253 -6.56 -11.93 -19.21
N TYR A 254 -7.49 -10.96 -19.27
CA TYR A 254 -8.39 -10.63 -18.14
C TYR A 254 -9.21 -11.83 -17.61
N GLU A 255 -9.46 -12.86 -18.44
CA GLU A 255 -10.21 -14.07 -18.03
C GLU A 255 -9.41 -14.97 -17.08
N THR A 256 -8.08 -14.94 -17.17
CA THR A 256 -7.16 -15.77 -16.38
C THR A 256 -6.16 -14.95 -15.57
N ASP A 257 -6.35 -13.63 -15.48
CA ASP A 257 -5.50 -12.74 -14.71
C ASP A 257 -5.71 -12.97 -13.20
N GLU A 258 -4.74 -13.60 -12.54
CA GLU A 258 -4.76 -13.85 -11.10
C GLU A 258 -4.78 -12.54 -10.29
N GLY A 259 -4.24 -11.44 -10.82
CA GLY A 259 -4.30 -10.12 -10.19
C GLY A 259 -5.73 -9.60 -10.14
N LEU A 260 -6.46 -9.69 -11.26
CA LEU A 260 -7.89 -9.34 -11.30
C LEU A 260 -8.70 -10.24 -10.35
N LYS A 261 -8.45 -11.54 -10.37
CA LYS A 261 -9.12 -12.51 -9.50
C LYS A 261 -8.91 -12.18 -8.02
N LYS A 262 -7.66 -11.92 -7.61
CA LYS A 262 -7.31 -11.54 -6.23
C LYS A 262 -8.06 -10.28 -5.80
N ILE A 263 -8.05 -9.23 -6.63
CA ILE A 263 -8.78 -7.98 -6.35
C ILE A 263 -10.28 -8.26 -6.17
N ARG A 264 -10.87 -9.10 -7.04
CA ARG A 264 -12.30 -9.45 -6.95
C ARG A 264 -12.63 -10.23 -5.68
N GLU A 265 -11.79 -11.16 -5.28
CA GLU A 265 -11.96 -11.96 -4.06
C GLU A 265 -11.81 -11.08 -2.81
N GLU A 266 -10.76 -10.25 -2.74
CA GLU A 266 -10.49 -9.36 -1.60
C GLU A 266 -11.58 -8.30 -1.41
N ARG A 267 -12.14 -7.77 -2.51
CA ARG A 267 -13.13 -6.68 -2.47
C ARG A 267 -14.57 -7.14 -2.66
N GLY A 268 -14.80 -8.45 -2.81
CA GLY A 268 -16.15 -9.02 -2.95
C GLY A 268 -16.84 -8.68 -4.28
N TYR A 269 -16.10 -8.42 -5.35
CA TYR A 269 -16.63 -8.07 -6.67
C TYR A 269 -17.21 -9.29 -7.40
N SER A 270 -18.43 -9.66 -7.01
CA SER A 270 -19.14 -10.83 -7.49
C SER A 270 -19.82 -10.64 -8.84
N TYR A 271 -20.11 -9.40 -9.25
CA TYR A 271 -20.70 -9.08 -10.56
C TYR A 271 -19.66 -8.52 -11.53
N MET A 272 -19.79 -8.86 -12.80
CA MET A 272 -19.10 -8.17 -13.89
C MET A 272 -19.92 -8.16 -15.19
N ASP A 273 -19.75 -7.11 -15.98
CA ASP A 273 -20.13 -7.08 -17.39
C ASP A 273 -19.18 -6.17 -18.20
N PHE A 274 -19.47 -5.99 -19.50
CA PHE A 274 -18.70 -5.09 -20.36
C PHE A 274 -19.56 -3.94 -20.86
N CYS A 275 -19.00 -2.74 -20.78
CA CYS A 275 -19.54 -1.54 -21.41
C CYS A 275 -18.55 -1.07 -22.48
N GLU A 276 -19.02 -0.95 -23.72
CA GLU A 276 -18.23 -0.44 -24.84
C GLU A 276 -18.82 0.89 -25.28
N VAL A 277 -18.01 1.94 -25.18
CA VAL A 277 -18.42 3.33 -25.36
C VAL A 277 -17.72 3.89 -26.58
N SER A 278 -18.49 4.10 -27.63
CA SER A 278 -18.15 4.80 -28.87
C SER A 278 -19.44 5.22 -29.57
N PRO A 279 -19.39 6.18 -30.50
CA PRO A 279 -20.55 6.60 -31.28
C PRO A 279 -21.27 5.44 -31.96
N GLU A 280 -20.54 4.42 -32.43
CA GLU A 280 -21.15 3.30 -33.16
C GLU A 280 -21.65 2.16 -32.26
N LYS A 281 -21.06 1.97 -31.07
CA LYS A 281 -21.30 0.75 -30.27
C LYS A 281 -22.20 0.96 -29.05
N LEU A 282 -22.32 2.19 -28.53
CA LEU A 282 -23.14 2.47 -27.35
C LEU A 282 -24.57 2.86 -27.74
N PRO A 283 -25.61 2.09 -27.34
CA PRO A 283 -26.99 2.50 -27.54
C PRO A 283 -27.29 3.81 -26.80
N ASN A 284 -27.99 4.73 -27.46
CA ASN A 284 -28.27 6.09 -26.98
C ASN A 284 -26.99 6.87 -26.60
N TYR A 285 -25.93 6.71 -27.39
CA TYR A 285 -24.60 7.31 -27.15
C TYR A 285 -24.67 8.79 -26.71
N GLU A 286 -25.36 9.64 -27.48
CA GLU A 286 -25.43 11.09 -27.23
C GLU A 286 -26.07 11.45 -25.88
N GLU A 287 -27.06 10.67 -25.43
CA GLU A 287 -27.70 10.86 -24.13
C GLU A 287 -26.82 10.32 -23.00
N LYS A 288 -26.25 9.13 -23.21
CA LYS A 288 -25.41 8.47 -22.20
C LYS A 288 -24.13 9.24 -21.93
N ILE A 289 -23.41 9.70 -22.95
CA ILE A 289 -22.19 10.50 -22.77
C ILE A 289 -22.46 11.78 -22.00
N LYS A 290 -23.59 12.45 -22.25
CA LYS A 290 -24.00 13.62 -21.44
C LYS A 290 -24.22 13.23 -19.98
N SER A 291 -24.92 12.13 -19.73
CA SER A 291 -25.15 11.65 -18.35
C SER A 291 -23.86 11.25 -17.63
N PHE A 292 -22.90 10.66 -18.35
CA PHE A 292 -21.60 10.29 -17.78
C PHE A 292 -20.76 11.52 -17.44
N PHE A 293 -20.86 12.60 -18.22
CA PHE A 293 -20.07 13.81 -18.02
C PHE A 293 -20.70 14.83 -17.05
N GLU A 294 -21.99 14.73 -16.79
CA GLU A 294 -22.63 15.49 -15.71
C GLU A 294 -21.98 15.12 -14.37
N GLU A 295 -21.59 16.08 -13.54
CA GLU A 295 -20.97 15.80 -12.23
C GLU A 295 -21.95 15.07 -11.32
N HIS A 296 -21.60 13.86 -10.87
CA HIS A 296 -22.48 13.01 -10.07
C HIS A 296 -21.70 12.19 -9.03
N LEU A 297 -22.45 11.48 -8.19
CA LEU A 297 -21.92 10.47 -7.28
C LEU A 297 -22.77 9.20 -7.32
N HIS A 298 -22.22 8.13 -6.77
CA HIS A 298 -22.91 6.86 -6.51
C HIS A 298 -22.91 6.52 -5.02
N THR A 299 -23.88 5.74 -4.59
CA THR A 299 -23.98 5.20 -3.22
C THR A 299 -23.07 4.01 -2.97
N ASP A 300 -22.49 3.48 -4.04
CA ASP A 300 -21.61 2.31 -4.09
C ASP A 300 -20.33 2.70 -4.84
N GLU A 301 -19.32 1.83 -4.80
CA GLU A 301 -18.10 2.02 -5.58
C GLU A 301 -18.38 2.01 -7.09
N GLU A 302 -17.72 2.90 -7.83
CA GLU A 302 -17.65 2.82 -9.29
C GLU A 302 -16.32 2.18 -9.70
N ILE A 303 -16.40 0.90 -10.10
CA ILE A 303 -15.23 0.10 -10.51
C ILE A 303 -15.19 -0.06 -12.03
N ARG A 304 -14.05 0.30 -12.64
CA ARG A 304 -13.85 0.22 -14.09
C ARG A 304 -12.47 -0.36 -14.39
N TYR A 305 -12.44 -1.46 -15.13
CA TYR A 305 -11.22 -2.05 -15.66
C TYR A 305 -11.19 -1.91 -17.18
N THR A 306 -10.27 -1.10 -17.70
CA THR A 306 -10.19 -0.80 -19.13
C THR A 306 -9.48 -1.93 -19.87
N VAL A 307 -10.22 -2.66 -20.70
CA VAL A 307 -9.70 -3.76 -21.51
C VAL A 307 -9.32 -3.33 -22.93
N ALA A 308 -9.85 -2.19 -23.42
CA ALA A 308 -9.42 -1.55 -24.66
C ALA A 308 -9.73 -0.05 -24.66
N GLY A 309 -8.99 0.73 -25.45
CA GLY A 309 -9.18 2.18 -25.57
C GLY A 309 -8.78 2.96 -24.31
N SER A 310 -9.35 4.14 -24.13
CA SER A 310 -9.04 5.06 -23.02
C SER A 310 -10.12 6.13 -22.82
N GLY A 311 -10.08 6.78 -21.66
CA GLY A 311 -10.96 7.89 -21.32
C GLY A 311 -10.54 8.59 -20.03
N TYR A 312 -11.23 9.69 -19.71
CA TYR A 312 -10.97 10.50 -18.52
C TYR A 312 -12.05 10.29 -17.47
N PHE A 313 -11.62 10.03 -16.24
CA PHE A 313 -12.44 10.14 -15.03
C PHE A 313 -12.00 11.39 -14.28
N ASP A 314 -12.84 12.41 -14.25
CA ASP A 314 -12.55 13.62 -13.48
C ASP A 314 -13.12 13.45 -12.07
N VAL A 315 -12.34 13.78 -11.04
CA VAL A 315 -12.73 13.70 -9.61
C VAL A 315 -12.46 15.02 -8.89
N ARG A 316 -13.24 15.33 -7.86
CA ARG A 316 -13.01 16.50 -7.00
C ARG A 316 -11.93 16.21 -5.95
N ASP A 317 -10.97 17.13 -5.81
CA ASP A 317 -10.06 17.16 -4.65
C ASP A 317 -10.78 17.69 -3.38
N ARG A 318 -10.05 17.81 -2.26
CA ARG A 318 -10.57 18.34 -0.99
C ARG A 318 -10.95 19.83 -1.05
N ASN A 319 -10.46 20.56 -2.04
CA ASN A 319 -10.68 21.99 -2.25
C ASN A 319 -11.66 22.25 -3.40
N GLU A 320 -12.40 21.23 -3.84
CA GLU A 320 -13.36 21.32 -4.93
C GLU A 320 -12.73 21.63 -6.31
N HIS A 321 -11.43 21.38 -6.50
CA HIS A 321 -10.79 21.45 -7.82
C HIS A 321 -10.93 20.13 -8.57
N TRP A 322 -10.98 20.21 -9.91
CA TRP A 322 -10.99 19.04 -10.77
C TRP A 322 -9.59 18.44 -10.97
N ILE A 323 -9.48 17.15 -10.71
CA ILE A 323 -8.37 16.30 -11.11
C ILE A 323 -8.86 15.39 -12.22
N ARG A 324 -8.21 15.45 -13.38
CA ARG A 324 -8.45 14.55 -14.52
C ARG A 324 -7.59 13.31 -14.38
N VAL A 325 -8.21 12.13 -14.42
CA VAL A 325 -7.54 10.82 -14.39
C VAL A 325 -7.70 10.15 -15.76
N TRP A 326 -6.61 10.05 -16.52
CA TRP A 326 -6.57 9.36 -17.80
C TRP A 326 -6.35 7.87 -17.62
N LEU A 327 -7.41 7.10 -17.84
CA LEU A 327 -7.43 5.66 -17.72
C LEU A 327 -7.30 5.00 -19.10
N LYS A 328 -6.31 4.12 -19.27
CA LYS A 328 -6.01 3.42 -20.52
C LYS A 328 -6.11 1.92 -20.34
N LYS A 329 -6.05 1.16 -21.45
CA LYS A 329 -5.99 -0.30 -21.45
C LYS A 329 -4.99 -0.83 -20.40
N GLY A 330 -5.44 -1.77 -19.57
CA GLY A 330 -4.68 -2.36 -18.48
C GLY A 330 -4.86 -1.64 -17.15
N GLY A 331 -5.47 -0.44 -17.13
CA GLY A 331 -5.77 0.28 -15.90
C GLY A 331 -7.11 -0.15 -15.30
N LEU A 332 -7.10 -0.48 -14.00
CA LEU A 332 -8.30 -0.63 -13.17
C LEU A 332 -8.36 0.55 -12.20
N ILE A 333 -9.50 1.23 -12.13
CA ILE A 333 -9.79 2.31 -11.18
C ILE A 333 -11.02 1.95 -10.34
N VAL A 334 -10.98 2.34 -9.06
CA VAL A 334 -12.12 2.30 -8.14
C VAL A 334 -12.34 3.71 -7.63
N LEU A 335 -13.51 4.27 -7.92
CA LEU A 335 -13.97 5.52 -7.32
C LEU A 335 -14.82 5.17 -6.09
N PRO A 336 -14.51 5.70 -4.89
CA PRO A 336 -15.23 5.35 -3.68
C PRO A 336 -16.66 5.89 -3.71
N ALA A 337 -17.57 5.21 -3.03
CA ALA A 337 -18.93 5.70 -2.82
C ALA A 337 -18.91 7.14 -2.27
N GLY A 338 -19.76 8.02 -2.78
CA GLY A 338 -19.88 9.41 -2.32
C GLY A 338 -18.86 10.42 -2.88
N ILE A 339 -17.90 10.01 -3.72
CA ILE A 339 -17.04 10.97 -4.43
C ILE A 339 -17.81 11.63 -5.59
N TYR A 340 -17.67 12.95 -5.73
CA TYR A 340 -18.14 13.63 -6.95
C TYR A 340 -17.15 13.38 -8.08
N HIS A 341 -17.66 12.88 -9.19
CA HIS A 341 -16.89 12.53 -10.37
C HIS A 341 -17.71 12.68 -11.65
N ARG A 342 -17.05 12.54 -12.78
CA ARG A 342 -17.64 12.44 -14.12
C ARG A 342 -16.72 11.68 -15.06
N PHE A 343 -17.25 11.18 -16.16
CA PHE A 343 -16.52 10.47 -17.19
C PHE A 343 -16.70 11.12 -18.57
N THR A 344 -15.63 11.19 -19.35
CA THR A 344 -15.67 11.47 -20.78
C THR A 344 -14.69 10.57 -21.53
N LEU A 345 -14.99 10.28 -22.79
CA LEU A 345 -13.97 9.77 -23.71
C LEU A 345 -12.85 10.81 -23.87
N ASP A 346 -11.67 10.35 -24.27
CA ASP A 346 -10.65 11.22 -24.85
C ASP A 346 -10.86 11.38 -26.37
N THR A 347 -9.90 11.99 -27.06
CA THR A 347 -9.99 12.25 -28.50
C THR A 347 -10.01 11.00 -29.37
N ASP A 348 -9.65 9.83 -28.84
CA ASP A 348 -9.72 8.56 -29.57
C ASP A 348 -11.15 7.99 -29.62
N ASN A 349 -12.08 8.58 -28.86
CA ASN A 349 -13.52 8.31 -28.90
C ASN A 349 -13.92 6.84 -28.68
N TYR A 350 -13.09 6.09 -27.96
CA TYR A 350 -13.32 4.68 -27.74
C TYR A 350 -12.77 4.20 -26.39
N ILE A 351 -13.64 3.55 -25.61
CA ILE A 351 -13.23 2.74 -24.47
C ILE A 351 -14.09 1.47 -24.39
N LYS A 352 -13.48 0.35 -24.01
CA LYS A 352 -14.15 -0.86 -23.56
C LYS A 352 -13.72 -1.14 -22.14
N ALA A 353 -14.66 -1.04 -21.21
CA ALA A 353 -14.43 -1.26 -19.79
C ALA A 353 -15.22 -2.47 -19.29
N MET A 354 -14.56 -3.34 -18.55
CA MET A 354 -15.22 -4.27 -17.64
C MET A 354 -15.71 -3.46 -16.44
N ARG A 355 -16.99 -3.55 -16.13
CA ARG A 355 -17.58 -2.97 -14.91
C ARG A 355 -17.65 -4.06 -13.86
N LEU A 356 -17.21 -3.76 -12.65
CA LEU A 356 -17.29 -4.69 -11.52
C LEU A 356 -18.22 -4.10 -10.46
N PHE A 357 -18.84 -4.98 -9.65
CA PHE A 357 -19.74 -4.57 -8.58
C PHE A 357 -19.82 -5.60 -7.45
N VAL A 358 -20.17 -5.15 -6.26
CA VAL A 358 -20.50 -6.02 -5.11
C VAL A 358 -21.98 -6.37 -5.17
N GLY A 359 -22.30 -7.63 -5.50
CA GLY A 359 -23.70 -8.05 -5.68
C GLY A 359 -24.33 -7.50 -6.96
N ASP A 360 -25.66 -7.39 -6.99
CA ASP A 360 -26.39 -6.88 -8.15
C ASP A 360 -26.18 -5.37 -8.31
N PRO A 361 -25.84 -4.88 -9.52
CA PRO A 361 -25.42 -3.50 -9.68
C PRO A 361 -26.57 -2.50 -9.65
N VAL A 362 -26.33 -1.38 -8.98
CA VAL A 362 -27.16 -0.17 -9.03
C VAL A 362 -26.35 0.95 -9.69
N TRP A 363 -26.70 1.28 -10.92
CA TRP A 363 -25.96 2.27 -11.74
C TRP A 363 -26.48 3.70 -11.59
N THR A 364 -27.39 3.96 -10.65
CA THR A 364 -28.09 5.24 -10.55
C THR A 364 -27.12 6.37 -10.19
N PRO A 365 -26.92 7.38 -11.06
CA PRO A 365 -26.13 8.56 -10.71
C PRO A 365 -26.99 9.57 -9.93
N PHE A 366 -26.38 10.24 -8.97
CA PHE A 366 -26.97 11.39 -8.27
C PHE A 366 -26.20 12.67 -8.64
N ASN A 367 -26.71 13.40 -9.63
CA ASN A 367 -26.08 14.61 -10.16
C ASN A 367 -25.98 15.68 -9.05
N ARG A 368 -24.82 16.32 -8.90
CA ARG A 368 -24.61 17.33 -7.86
C ARG A 368 -25.67 18.44 -7.92
N PRO A 369 -26.25 18.90 -6.79
CA PRO A 369 -25.90 18.59 -5.39
C PRO A 369 -26.71 17.44 -4.76
N HIS A 370 -26.01 16.53 -4.06
CA HIS A 370 -26.61 15.46 -3.25
C HIS A 370 -25.85 15.22 -1.93
N ASP A 371 -25.41 16.29 -1.27
CA ASP A 371 -24.59 16.22 -0.03
C ASP A 371 -25.31 15.64 1.19
N HIS A 372 -26.63 15.45 1.10
CA HIS A 372 -27.45 14.84 2.14
C HIS A 372 -27.40 13.29 2.13
N LEU A 373 -26.88 12.67 1.07
CA LEU A 373 -26.82 11.21 0.97
C LEU A 373 -25.83 10.63 1.99
N PRO A 374 -26.16 9.51 2.68
CA PRO A 374 -25.27 8.89 3.66
C PRO A 374 -23.87 8.58 3.11
N ALA A 375 -23.79 7.99 1.90
CA ALA A 375 -22.52 7.68 1.25
C ALA A 375 -21.63 8.93 1.05
N ARG A 376 -22.23 10.09 0.74
CA ARG A 376 -21.51 11.35 0.60
C ARG A 376 -21.01 11.86 1.96
N GLN A 377 -21.81 11.77 3.01
CA GLN A 377 -21.41 12.17 4.36
C GLN A 377 -20.28 11.28 4.91
N GLU A 378 -20.35 9.96 4.65
CA GLU A 378 -19.31 9.00 5.00
C GLU A 378 -18.01 9.27 4.23
N TYR A 379 -18.08 9.51 2.92
CA TYR A 379 -16.94 9.93 2.10
C TYR A 379 -16.28 11.19 2.65
N VAL A 380 -17.08 12.23 2.91
CA VAL A 380 -16.59 13.52 3.43
C VAL A 380 -15.89 13.32 4.78
N LYS A 381 -16.47 12.52 5.68
CA LYS A 381 -15.86 12.19 6.98
C LYS A 381 -14.54 11.43 6.81
N ALA A 382 -14.46 10.48 5.88
CA ALA A 382 -13.29 9.62 5.70
C ALA A 382 -12.13 10.31 4.96
N PHE A 383 -12.42 11.13 3.94
CA PHE A 383 -11.43 11.60 2.99
C PHE A 383 -11.31 13.12 2.87
N VAL A 384 -12.31 13.89 3.32
CA VAL A 384 -12.31 15.37 3.20
C VAL A 384 -12.02 16.06 4.54
N HIS A 385 -12.65 15.60 5.63
CA HIS A 385 -12.51 16.19 6.98
C HIS A 385 -11.44 15.51 7.85
N LYS A 386 -10.45 14.84 7.24
CA LYS A 386 -9.29 14.36 7.99
C LYS A 386 -8.54 15.60 8.49
N GLU A 387 -8.79 15.99 9.74
CA GLU A 387 -8.25 17.21 10.35
C GLU A 387 -6.73 17.25 10.13
N THR A 388 -6.28 18.25 9.38
CA THR A 388 -4.97 18.84 9.66
C THR A 388 -5.14 19.49 11.02
N GLY A 389 -4.45 18.96 12.03
CA GLY A 389 -4.46 19.55 13.37
C GLY A 389 -3.86 20.94 13.33
N ASP A 390 -4.70 21.94 13.06
CA ASP A 390 -4.37 23.34 13.27
C ASP A 390 -4.27 23.56 14.78
N HIS A 391 -3.04 23.67 15.26
CA HIS A 391 -2.76 24.30 16.54
C HIS A 391 -3.10 25.78 16.44
N ALA A 392 -4.38 26.10 16.60
CA ALA A 392 -4.80 27.42 17.02
C ALA A 392 -4.25 27.64 18.44
N VAL A 393 -3.24 28.50 18.51
CA VAL A 393 -2.79 29.20 19.71
C VAL A 393 -3.99 29.82 20.42
N ASP A 394 -4.42 29.23 21.53
CA ASP A 394 -5.14 29.96 22.56
C ASP A 394 -4.12 30.56 23.52
N ALA A 395 -3.78 31.81 23.23
CA ALA A 395 -3.22 32.73 24.19
C ALA A 395 -4.37 33.40 24.95
N ALA A 396 -4.20 33.45 26.28
CA ALA A 396 -4.92 34.26 27.26
C ALA A 396 -6.23 33.70 27.85
N ALA A 397 -6.16 33.20 29.09
CA ALA A 397 -6.51 33.96 30.30
C ALA A 397 -6.02 33.24 31.57
#